data_AF-A0AAW9IYW8-F1
#
_entry.id   AF-A0AAW9IYW8-F1
#
_cell.length_a   1.000
_cell.length_b   1.000
_cell.length_c   1.000
_cell.angle_alpha   90.00
_cell.angle_beta   90.00
_cell.angle_gamma   90.00
#
_symmetry.space_group_name_H-M   'P 1'
#
loop_
_entity.id
_entity.type
_entity.pdbx_description
1 polymer ?
#
loop_
_entity_poly.entity_id
_entity_poly.type
_entity_poly.pdbx_seq_one_letter_code
_entity_poly.pdbx_strand_id
1 'polypeptide(L)'
;EDGLYIEDEKPYLYIYRQIMNERSQVGLVGCASIDDYTKNIIKKHELTREDKEIDRINHVYKCEAHTGPIFLTYRENKEISSIINEWMKKDPVYDFISEDKVGHTVWVIDDENTVTQINELFKSVECLY
;
A
#
# COMPACT_ATOMS: atom_id res chain seq x y z
N GLU A 1 10.22 5.27 25.66
CA GLU A 1 9.74 5.44 24.28
C GLU A 1 8.32 4.91 24.23
N ASP A 2 7.38 5.72 23.77
CA ASP A 2 5.93 5.48 23.94
C ASP A 2 5.34 4.46 22.95
N GLY A 3 6.16 3.60 22.34
CA GLY A 3 5.70 2.52 21.45
C GLY A 3 5.01 2.98 20.16
N LEU A 4 5.21 4.24 19.75
CA LEU A 4 4.66 4.83 18.53
C LEU A 4 5.73 4.89 17.45
N TYR A 5 5.32 4.69 16.18
CA TYR A 5 6.21 4.69 15.00
C TYR A 5 7.32 3.64 15.07
N ILE A 6 6.97 2.43 15.54
CA ILE A 6 7.89 1.30 15.58
C ILE A 6 8.17 0.83 14.15
N GLU A 7 9.45 0.76 13.80
CA GLU A 7 9.90 0.21 12.54
C GLU A 7 9.75 -1.32 12.54
N ASP A 8 9.29 -1.88 11.42
CA ASP A 8 9.20 -3.32 11.24
C ASP A 8 10.59 -3.96 11.28
N GLU A 9 10.73 -5.12 11.94
CA GLU A 9 12.02 -5.80 12.10
C GLU A 9 12.64 -6.29 10.76
N LYS A 10 11.81 -6.43 9.73
CA LYS A 10 12.18 -6.82 8.37
C LYS A 10 11.16 -6.28 7.37
N PRO A 11 11.44 -6.30 6.06
CA PRO A 11 10.49 -5.81 5.07
C PRO A 11 9.17 -6.57 5.09
N TYR A 12 8.08 -5.86 5.35
CA TYR A 12 6.71 -6.36 5.29
C TYR A 12 5.94 -5.75 4.13
N LEU A 13 4.93 -6.49 3.68
CA LEU A 13 3.83 -5.95 2.90
C LEU A 13 2.58 -6.00 3.76
N TYR A 14 1.60 -5.18 3.42
CA TYR A 14 0.32 -5.16 4.12
C TYR A 14 -0.80 -5.36 3.11
N ILE A 15 -1.89 -5.99 3.54
CA ILE A 15 -3.14 -6.01 2.78
C ILE A 15 -4.09 -5.06 3.49
N TYR A 16 -4.67 -4.14 2.74
CA TYR A 16 -5.69 -3.23 3.25
C TYR A 16 -6.99 -3.41 2.48
N ARG A 17 -8.07 -3.65 3.23
CA ARG A 17 -9.43 -3.74 2.71
C ARG A 17 -10.28 -2.59 3.25
N GLN A 18 -10.99 -1.94 2.34
CA GLN A 18 -12.06 -0.98 2.64
C GLN A 18 -13.40 -1.53 2.16
N ILE A 19 -14.44 -1.44 3.00
CA ILE A 19 -15.82 -1.77 2.63
C ILE A 19 -16.67 -0.51 2.78
N MET A 20 -17.12 0.03 1.65
CA MET A 20 -17.99 1.22 1.60
C MET A 20 -19.23 0.88 0.77
N ASN A 21 -20.42 1.13 1.31
CA ASN A 21 -21.70 0.82 0.66
C ASN A 21 -21.74 -0.64 0.13
N GLU A 22 -21.36 -1.60 0.98
CA GLU A 22 -21.27 -3.05 0.69
C GLU A 22 -20.25 -3.44 -0.40
N ARG A 23 -19.48 -2.48 -0.94
CA ARG A 23 -18.45 -2.75 -1.94
C ARG A 23 -17.08 -2.83 -1.29
N SER A 24 -16.39 -3.94 -1.56
CA SER A 24 -15.03 -4.19 -1.06
C SER A 24 -13.98 -3.72 -2.06
N GLN A 25 -12.97 -3.01 -1.58
CA GLN A 25 -11.73 -2.70 -2.27
C GLN A 25 -10.57 -3.28 -1.47
N VAL A 26 -9.71 -4.05 -2.12
CA VAL A 26 -8.55 -4.71 -1.48
C VAL A 26 -7.32 -4.33 -2.26
N GLY A 27 -6.27 -3.91 -1.57
CA GLY A 27 -4.98 -3.58 -2.17
C GLY A 27 -3.82 -4.00 -1.29
N LEU A 28 -2.64 -4.11 -1.91
CA LEU A 28 -1.38 -4.20 -1.19
C LEU A 28 -0.92 -2.80 -0.80
N VAL A 29 -0.34 -2.69 0.39
CA VAL A 29 0.29 -1.49 0.91
C VAL A 29 1.77 -1.81 1.13
N GLY A 30 2.62 -0.96 0.57
CA GLY A 30 4.07 -1.10 0.58
C GLY A 30 4.73 0.09 -0.12
N CYS A 31 6.05 0.04 -0.23
CA CYS A 31 6.82 1.08 -0.93
C CYS A 31 6.91 0.79 -2.43
N ALA A 32 6.78 1.84 -3.23
CA ALA A 32 7.03 1.80 -4.67
C ALA A 32 8.39 2.41 -5.00
N SER A 33 9.02 1.94 -6.08
CA SER A 33 10.34 2.42 -6.50
C SER A 33 10.27 3.83 -7.07
N ILE A 34 11.18 4.70 -6.62
CA ILE A 34 11.37 6.05 -7.21
C ILE A 34 11.87 5.93 -8.66
N ASP A 35 12.62 4.87 -8.99
CA ASP A 35 13.07 4.63 -10.34
C ASP A 35 11.89 4.34 -11.28
N ASP A 36 10.87 3.61 -10.82
CA ASP A 36 9.68 3.30 -11.61
C ASP A 36 8.87 4.56 -11.90
N TYR A 37 8.82 5.49 -10.95
CA TYR A 37 8.26 6.82 -11.18
C TYR A 37 9.07 7.61 -12.22
N THR A 38 10.40 7.59 -12.11
CA THR A 38 11.31 8.32 -13.02
C THR A 38 11.27 7.75 -14.45
N LYS A 39 11.13 6.42 -14.57
CA LYS A 39 11.07 5.69 -15.84
C LYS A 39 9.65 5.66 -16.45
N ASN A 40 8.68 6.37 -15.88
CA ASN A 40 7.26 6.36 -16.30
C ASN A 40 6.63 4.95 -16.30
N ILE A 41 7.10 4.04 -15.45
CA ILE A 41 6.43 2.77 -15.16
C ILE A 41 5.22 3.06 -14.25
N ILE A 42 5.36 3.97 -13.28
CA ILE A 42 4.21 4.58 -12.60
C ILE A 42 3.70 5.74 -13.47
N LYS A 43 2.48 5.61 -13.98
CA LYS A 43 1.85 6.60 -14.85
C LYS A 43 1.34 7.77 -14.00
N LYS A 44 1.59 8.97 -14.49
CA LYS A 44 1.19 10.22 -13.83
C LYS A 44 -0.15 10.64 -14.42
N HIS A 45 -1.16 10.82 -13.57
CA HIS A 45 -2.47 11.33 -14.00
C HIS A 45 -2.49 12.86 -14.07
N GLU A 46 -1.63 13.55 -13.29
CA GLU A 46 -1.54 15.01 -13.21
C GLU A 46 -0.10 15.46 -12.91
N LEU A 47 0.23 16.71 -13.27
CA LEU A 47 1.44 17.39 -12.79
C LEU A 47 1.07 18.20 -11.55
N THR A 48 1.74 17.92 -10.43
CA THR A 48 1.52 18.68 -9.19
C THR A 48 2.26 19.99 -9.28
N ARG A 49 1.68 21.05 -8.73
CA ARG A 49 2.34 22.36 -8.66
C ARG A 49 3.48 22.32 -7.65
N GLU A 50 4.60 22.94 -7.99
CA GLU A 50 5.82 23.00 -7.16
C GLU A 50 5.53 23.48 -5.71
N ASP A 51 4.65 24.46 -5.53
CA ASP A 51 4.29 24.98 -4.22
C ASP A 51 3.62 23.92 -3.32
N LYS A 52 2.88 22.98 -3.91
CA LYS A 52 2.27 21.85 -3.21
C LYS A 52 3.25 20.71 -2.95
N GLU A 53 4.21 20.50 -3.85
CA GLU A 53 5.26 19.51 -3.66
C GLU A 53 6.17 19.90 -2.49
N ILE A 54 6.61 21.16 -2.43
CA ILE A 54 7.45 21.68 -1.33
C ILE A 54 6.72 21.55 0.01
N ASP A 55 5.44 21.92 0.08
CA ASP A 55 4.63 21.77 1.29
C ASP A 55 4.56 20.31 1.77
N ARG A 56 4.33 19.37 0.83
CA ARG A 56 4.29 17.93 1.13
C ARG A 56 5.63 17.39 1.61
N ILE A 57 6.73 17.82 0.98
CA ILE A 57 8.09 17.46 1.38
C ILE A 57 8.36 17.94 2.82
N ASN A 58 8.05 19.21 3.12
CA ASN A 58 8.22 19.77 4.45
C ASN A 58 7.37 19.04 5.50
N HIS A 59 6.14 18.65 5.15
CA HIS A 59 5.27 17.87 6.04
C HIS A 59 5.90 16.51 6.37
N VAL A 60 6.37 15.76 5.37
CA VAL A 60 7.02 14.45 5.58
C VAL A 60 8.28 14.60 6.42
N TYR A 61 9.14 15.57 6.14
CA TYR A 61 10.33 15.84 6.96
C TYR A 61 10.01 16.23 8.40
N LYS A 62 8.93 16.99 8.62
CA LYS A 62 8.56 17.45 9.95
C LYS A 62 7.91 16.35 10.79
N CYS A 63 7.14 15.47 10.15
CA CYS A 63 6.46 14.34 10.80
C CYS A 63 7.33 13.10 10.93
N GLU A 64 8.43 13.01 10.17
CA GLU A 64 9.26 11.81 10.04
C GLU A 64 8.44 10.56 9.67
N ALA A 65 7.37 10.75 8.89
CA ALA A 65 6.41 9.70 8.55
C ALA A 65 5.77 9.92 7.18
N HIS A 66 5.44 8.83 6.49
CA HIS A 66 4.71 8.85 5.24
C HIS A 66 3.19 8.98 5.50
N THR A 67 2.73 10.21 5.76
CA THR A 67 1.32 10.50 6.11
C THR A 67 0.38 10.56 4.92
N GLY A 68 0.87 10.28 3.70
CA GLY A 68 0.16 10.50 2.46
C GLY A 68 0.23 9.32 1.49
N PRO A 69 -0.46 8.20 1.77
CA PRO A 69 -0.46 7.06 0.88
C PRO A 69 -0.99 7.45 -0.50
N ILE A 70 -0.35 6.93 -1.54
CA ILE A 70 -0.76 7.10 -2.93
C ILE A 70 -1.51 5.85 -3.35
N PHE A 71 -2.72 6.02 -3.87
CA PHE A 71 -3.51 4.92 -4.40
C PHE A 71 -3.11 4.67 -5.85
N LEU A 72 -2.63 3.47 -6.13
CA LEU A 72 -2.23 3.03 -7.47
C LEU A 72 -3.04 1.81 -7.87
N THR A 73 -3.25 1.66 -9.18
CA THR A 73 -3.95 0.52 -9.77
C THR A 73 -3.06 -0.19 -10.79
N TYR A 74 -3.31 -1.49 -11.00
CA TYR A 74 -2.58 -2.30 -11.96
C TYR A 74 -3.52 -3.31 -12.61
N ARG A 75 -3.14 -3.82 -13.78
CA ARG A 75 -3.88 -4.91 -14.43
C ARG A 75 -3.80 -6.16 -13.57
N GLU A 76 -4.92 -6.86 -13.43
CA GLU A 76 -4.99 -8.05 -12.59
C GLU A 76 -3.91 -9.07 -12.97
N ASN A 77 -3.17 -9.52 -11.96
CA ASN A 77 -2.37 -10.74 -12.01
C ASN A 77 -3.05 -11.77 -11.10
N LYS A 78 -3.53 -12.86 -11.68
CA LYS A 78 -4.32 -13.89 -10.96
C LYS A 78 -3.54 -14.55 -9.83
N GLU A 79 -2.23 -14.69 -9.95
CA GLU A 79 -1.39 -15.28 -8.90
C GLU A 79 -1.29 -14.33 -7.70
N ILE A 80 -1.11 -13.03 -7.95
CA ILE A 80 -1.13 -12.02 -6.88
C ILE A 80 -2.50 -12.02 -6.19
N SER A 81 -3.60 -12.01 -6.96
CA SER A 81 -4.96 -12.10 -6.41
C SER A 81 -5.15 -13.35 -5.56
N SER A 82 -4.63 -14.49 -5.99
CA SER A 82 -4.72 -15.75 -5.24
C SER A 82 -3.97 -15.66 -3.91
N ILE A 83 -2.74 -15.13 -3.90
CA ILE A 83 -1.94 -14.96 -2.69
C ILE A 83 -2.65 -14.05 -1.69
N ILE A 84 -3.16 -12.89 -2.15
CA ILE A 84 -3.90 -11.94 -1.31
C ILE A 84 -5.14 -12.62 -0.70
N ASN A 85 -5.93 -13.33 -1.50
CA ASN A 85 -7.14 -14.01 -1.05
C ASN A 85 -6.85 -15.13 -0.04
N GLU A 86 -5.79 -15.91 -0.24
CA GLU A 86 -5.37 -16.93 0.72
C GLU A 86 -4.86 -16.31 2.02
N TRP A 87 -4.09 -15.22 1.94
CA TRP A 87 -3.54 -14.54 3.13
C TRP A 87 -4.63 -13.91 3.99
N MET A 88 -5.67 -13.32 3.39
CA MET A 88 -6.81 -12.73 4.10
C MET A 88 -7.66 -13.74 4.90
N LYS A 89 -7.41 -15.05 4.78
CA LYS A 89 -8.05 -16.07 5.63
C LYS A 89 -7.47 -16.10 7.05
N LYS A 90 -6.31 -15.47 7.27
CA LYS A 90 -5.69 -15.29 8.59
C LYS A 90 -6.38 -14.18 9.38
N ASP A 91 -6.11 -14.14 10.68
CA ASP A 91 -6.61 -13.07 11.55
C ASP A 91 -5.98 -11.71 11.16
N PRO A 92 -6.79 -10.64 11.02
CA PRO A 92 -6.29 -9.30 10.76
C PRO A 92 -5.69 -8.66 12.04
N VAL A 93 -4.77 -7.73 11.85
CA VAL A 93 -4.22 -6.91 12.96
C VAL A 93 -5.12 -5.74 13.32
N TYR A 94 -5.92 -5.26 12.36
CA TYR A 94 -6.96 -4.26 12.58
C TYR A 94 -8.24 -4.68 11.86
N ASP A 95 -9.38 -4.59 12.55
CA ASP A 95 -10.71 -4.79 11.95
C ASP A 95 -11.72 -3.91 12.68
N PHE A 96 -12.15 -2.81 12.06
CA PHE A 96 -13.04 -1.83 12.68
C PHE A 96 -13.89 -1.09 11.66
N ILE A 97 -14.92 -0.41 12.14
CA ILE A 97 -15.79 0.48 11.35
C ILE A 97 -15.56 1.90 11.85
N SER A 98 -15.24 2.82 10.94
CA SER A 98 -15.07 4.25 11.21
C SER A 98 -16.41 4.98 11.38
N GLU A 99 -16.36 6.23 11.86
CA GLU A 99 -17.56 7.06 12.07
C GLU A 99 -18.37 7.32 10.78
N ASP A 100 -17.69 7.37 9.63
CA ASP A 100 -18.29 7.49 8.30
C ASP A 100 -18.83 6.15 7.75
N LYS A 101 -18.85 5.10 8.58
CA LYS A 101 -19.39 3.76 8.29
C LYS A 101 -18.60 2.98 7.23
N VAL A 102 -17.33 3.29 7.05
CA VAL A 102 -16.42 2.51 6.22
C VAL A 102 -15.82 1.39 7.07
N GLY A 103 -15.86 0.16 6.56
CA GLY A 103 -15.19 -0.98 7.19
C GLY A 103 -13.71 -1.00 6.79
N HIS A 104 -12.82 -1.14 7.76
CA HIS A 104 -11.37 -1.14 7.58
C HIS A 104 -10.79 -2.43 8.14
N THR A 105 -10.14 -3.22 7.29
CA THR A 105 -9.44 -4.44 7.73
C THR A 105 -8.01 -4.45 7.20
N VAL A 106 -7.05 -4.76 8.07
CA VAL A 106 -5.61 -4.77 7.73
C VAL A 106 -4.99 -6.10 8.13
N TRP A 107 -4.18 -6.66 7.24
CA TRP A 107 -3.33 -7.82 7.50
C TRP A 107 -1.88 -7.46 7.26
N VAL A 108 -0.98 -8.03 8.05
CA VAL A 108 0.47 -7.98 7.83
C VAL A 108 0.89 -9.22 7.07
N ILE A 109 1.68 -9.05 6.02
CA ILE A 109 2.39 -10.12 5.32
C ILE A 109 3.84 -10.11 5.84
N ASP A 110 4.07 -10.94 6.86
CA ASP A 110 5.34 -11.06 7.58
C ASP A 110 6.16 -12.32 7.22
N ASP A 111 5.61 -13.17 6.33
CA ASP A 111 6.32 -14.31 5.75
C ASP A 111 7.21 -13.86 4.59
N GLU A 112 8.50 -14.10 4.74
CA GLU A 112 9.53 -13.67 3.79
C GLU A 112 9.36 -14.30 2.39
N ASN A 113 8.90 -15.56 2.33
CA ASN A 113 8.67 -16.23 1.07
C ASN A 113 7.51 -15.60 0.31
N THR A 114 6.43 -15.25 1.01
CA THR A 114 5.26 -14.60 0.44
C THR A 114 5.59 -13.19 -0.04
N VAL A 115 6.31 -12.40 0.76
CA VAL A 115 6.80 -11.07 0.36
C VAL A 115 7.67 -11.16 -0.90
N THR A 116 8.61 -12.10 -0.92
CA THR A 116 9.49 -12.33 -2.09
C THR A 116 8.69 -12.73 -3.32
N GLN A 117 7.73 -13.66 -3.18
CA GLN A 117 6.89 -14.11 -4.28
C GLN A 117 6.07 -12.96 -4.87
N ILE A 118 5.44 -12.14 -4.03
CA ILE A 118 4.68 -10.96 -4.47
C ILE A 118 5.60 -10.00 -5.23
N ASN A 119 6.78 -9.69 -4.68
CA ASN A 119 7.75 -8.81 -5.34
C ASN A 119 8.18 -9.33 -6.72
N GLU A 120 8.43 -10.63 -6.86
CA GLU A 120 8.76 -11.23 -8.16
C GLU A 120 7.59 -11.12 -9.15
N LEU A 121 6.35 -11.35 -8.70
CA LEU A 121 5.17 -11.21 -9.55
C LEU A 121 4.94 -9.77 -9.99
N PHE A 122 5.27 -8.78 -9.16
CA PHE A 122 5.17 -7.37 -9.54
C PHE A 122 6.18 -6.98 -10.62
N LYS A 123 7.27 -7.73 -10.83
CA LYS A 123 8.17 -7.50 -11.98
C LYS A 123 7.51 -7.77 -13.33
N SER A 124 6.45 -8.58 -13.37
CA SER A 124 5.67 -8.82 -14.59
C SER A 124 4.56 -7.79 -14.79
N VAL A 125 4.35 -6.86 -13.85
CA VAL A 125 3.37 -5.79 -13.98
C VAL A 125 4.00 -4.66 -14.80
N GLU A 126 3.46 -4.42 -16.00
CA GLU A 126 4.05 -3.46 -16.95
C GLU A 126 4.06 -2.02 -16.45
N CYS A 127 3.01 -1.62 -15.73
CA CYS A 127 2.88 -0.28 -15.17
C CYS A 127 1.83 -0.21 -14.06
N LEU A 128 1.99 0.82 -13.22
CA LEU A 128 1.01 1.24 -12.21
C LEU A 128 0.35 2.54 -12.69
N TYR A 129 -0.93 2.73 -12.39
CA TYR A 129 -1.74 3.89 -12.79
C TYR A 129 -2.31 4.63 -11.59
#